data_AF-A0AAW8AM92-F1
#
_entry.id   AF-A0AAW8AM92-F1
#
_cell.length_a   1.000
_cell.length_b   1.000
_cell.length_c   1.000
_cell.angle_alpha   90.00
_cell.angle_beta   90.00
_cell.angle_gamma   90.00
#
_symmetry.space_group_name_H-M   'P 1'
#
loop_
_entity.id
_entity.type
_entity.pdbx_description
1 polymer ?
#
loop_
_entity_poly.entity_id
_entity_poly.type
_entity_poly.pdbx_seq_one_letter_code
_entity_poly.pdbx_strand_id
1 'polypeptide(L)'
;LCYLVSDLGDTTLFSLLPHDPAVKTFNKHTMDLYLKVLDWLPAFQVKGKQNLNFNICYPRHAFDRHSMMWDLNYFKYYFLK
;
A
#
# COMPACT_ATOMS: atom_id res chain seq x y z
N LEU A 1 -19.48 -4.02 13.57
CA LEU A 1 -18.17 -4.68 13.38
C LEU A 1 -17.27 -3.69 12.67
N CYS A 2 -16.31 -3.11 13.39
CA CYS A 2 -15.34 -2.18 12.83
C CYS A 2 -14.05 -2.98 12.58
N TYR A 3 -13.48 -2.89 11.38
CA TYR A 3 -12.18 -3.49 11.10
C TYR A 3 -11.12 -2.60 11.77
N LEU A 4 -10.65 -2.98 12.96
CA LEU A 4 -9.57 -2.29 13.65
C LEU A 4 -8.25 -2.97 13.29
N VAL A 5 -7.30 -2.16 12.85
CA VAL A 5 -5.89 -2.55 12.69
C VAL A 5 -5.25 -2.39 14.07
N SER A 6 -4.64 -3.45 14.58
CA SER A 6 -3.78 -3.39 15.77
C SER A 6 -2.54 -2.55 15.46
N ASP A 7 -1.93 -1.95 16.48
CA ASP A 7 -0.67 -1.21 16.32
C ASP A 7 0.39 -2.09 15.63
N LEU A 8 0.97 -1.58 14.54
CA LEU A 8 1.99 -2.24 13.70
C LEU A 8 3.40 -1.70 14.00
N GLY A 9 3.55 -0.80 14.97
CA GLY A 9 4.81 -0.17 15.36
C GLY A 9 5.12 1.12 14.59
N ASP A 10 6.29 1.70 14.90
CA ASP A 10 6.66 3.06 14.47
C ASP A 10 7.37 3.13 13.10
N THR A 11 7.78 1.99 12.54
CA THR A 11 8.56 1.96 11.30
C THR A 11 7.65 1.89 10.09
N THR A 12 7.79 2.83 9.16
CA THR A 12 7.01 2.86 7.92
C THR A 12 7.92 2.66 6.71
N LEU A 13 7.35 2.22 5.58
CA LEU A 13 8.12 2.19 4.32
C LEU A 13 8.63 3.59 3.95
N PHE A 14 7.88 4.63 4.31
CA PHE A 14 8.25 6.02 4.07
C PHE A 14 9.47 6.45 4.90
N SER A 15 9.62 5.98 6.14
CA SER A 15 10.82 6.29 6.95
C SER A 15 12.10 5.64 6.43
N LEU A 16 11.99 4.70 5.49
CA LEU A 16 13.13 4.07 4.80
C LEU A 16 13.52 4.80 3.51
N LEU A 17 12.75 5.81 3.10
CA LEU A 17 13.07 6.66 1.95
C LEU A 17 14.21 7.62 2.30
N PRO A 18 15.09 7.93 1.34
CA PRO A 18 15.99 9.05 1.50
C PRO A 18 15.18 10.34 1.66
N HIS A 19 15.30 11.00 2.81
CA HIS A 19 14.66 12.30 3.06
C HIS A 19 15.45 13.46 2.47
N ASP A 20 16.73 13.24 2.12
CA ASP A 20 17.55 14.20 1.40
C ASP A 20 17.23 14.14 -0.11
N PRO A 21 16.72 15.23 -0.71
CA PRO A 21 16.45 15.30 -2.14
C PRO A 21 17.67 15.06 -3.04
N ALA A 22 18.89 15.20 -2.50
CA ALA A 22 20.13 14.93 -3.22
C ALA A 22 20.40 13.42 -3.38
N VAL A 23 19.83 12.57 -2.51
CA VAL A 23 20.00 11.12 -2.55
C VAL A 23 18.92 10.51 -3.43
N LYS A 24 19.25 10.29 -4.71
CA LYS A 24 18.32 9.75 -5.73
C LYS A 24 18.29 8.23 -5.80
N THR A 25 19.09 7.54 -5.01
CA THR A 25 19.29 6.09 -5.14
C THR A 25 18.82 5.35 -3.90
N PHE A 26 17.87 4.45 -4.11
CA PHE A 26 17.50 3.46 -3.12
C PHE A 26 18.67 2.52 -2.85
N ASN A 27 18.95 2.24 -1.58
CA ASN A 27 19.86 1.15 -1.24
C ASN A 27 19.18 -0.19 -1.59
N LYS A 28 19.97 -1.26 -1.68
CA LYS A 28 19.48 -2.59 -2.04
C LYS A 28 18.37 -3.09 -1.12
N HIS A 29 18.51 -2.86 0.19
CA HIS A 29 17.53 -3.29 1.18
C HIS A 29 16.16 -2.60 0.98
N THR A 30 16.17 -1.29 0.76
CA THR A 30 14.96 -0.53 0.45
C THR A 30 14.33 -1.03 -0.85
N MET A 31 15.11 -1.25 -1.92
CA MET A 31 14.55 -1.82 -3.16
C MET A 31 13.89 -3.19 -2.97
N ASP A 32 14.51 -4.09 -2.21
CA ASP A 32 13.95 -5.42 -1.95
C ASP A 32 12.61 -5.33 -1.20
N LEU A 33 12.46 -4.37 -0.28
CA LEU A 33 11.20 -4.10 0.41
C LEU A 33 10.13 -3.55 -0.53
N TYR A 34 10.50 -2.64 -1.43
CA TYR A 34 9.58 -2.09 -2.43
C TYR A 34 9.02 -3.17 -3.37
N LEU A 35 9.90 -4.07 -3.84
CA LEU A 35 9.47 -5.20 -4.68
C LEU A 35 8.48 -6.09 -3.93
N LYS A 36 8.76 -6.42 -2.66
CA LYS A 36 7.82 -7.18 -1.82
C LYS A 36 6.48 -6.47 -1.67
N VAL A 37 6.47 -5.15 -1.50
CA VAL A 37 5.22 -4.39 -1.39
C VAL A 37 4.44 -4.43 -2.71
N LEU A 38 5.12 -4.31 -3.85
CA LEU A 38 4.48 -4.41 -5.17
C LEU A 38 3.90 -5.80 -5.46
N ASP A 39 4.50 -6.87 -4.92
CA ASP A 39 3.95 -8.23 -5.01
C ASP A 39 2.72 -8.39 -4.09
N TRP A 40 2.81 -7.87 -2.86
CA TRP A 40 1.77 -8.03 -1.85
C TRP A 40 0.56 -7.15 -2.09
N LEU A 41 0.72 -5.93 -2.62
CA LEU A 41 -0.37 -4.97 -2.74
C LEU A 41 -1.52 -5.49 -3.64
N PRO A 42 -1.28 -6.00 -4.87
CA PRO A 42 -2.33 -6.63 -5.68
C PRO A 42 -2.86 -7.91 -5.05
N ALA A 43 -1.99 -8.73 -4.45
CA ALA A 43 -2.40 -9.97 -3.80
C ALA A 43 -3.36 -9.70 -2.62
N PHE A 44 -3.07 -8.69 -1.81
CA PHE A 44 -3.90 -8.20 -0.72
C PHE A 44 -5.24 -7.67 -1.26
N GLN A 45 -5.21 -6.88 -2.32
CA GLN A 45 -6.42 -6.33 -2.94
C GLN A 45 -7.35 -7.40 -3.53
N VAL A 46 -6.78 -8.48 -4.09
CA VAL A 46 -7.56 -9.56 -4.72
C VAL A 46 -8.00 -10.64 -3.74
N LYS A 47 -7.13 -11.03 -2.80
CA LYS A 47 -7.42 -12.07 -1.80
C LYS A 47 -8.11 -11.48 -0.58
N GLY A 48 -7.66 -10.33 -0.10
CA GLY A 48 -8.18 -9.66 1.08
C GLY A 48 -9.63 -9.21 0.92
N LYS A 49 -10.10 -8.91 -0.30
CA LYS A 49 -11.51 -8.63 -0.55
C LYS A 49 -12.43 -9.85 -0.43
N GLN A 50 -11.89 -11.07 -0.45
CA GLN A 50 -12.70 -12.27 -0.37
C GLN A 50 -13.32 -12.32 1.03
N ASN A 51 -14.65 -12.45 1.10
CA ASN A 51 -15.44 -12.44 2.34
C ASN A 51 -15.59 -11.07 3.03
N LEU A 52 -15.19 -9.96 2.39
CA LEU A 52 -15.55 -8.62 2.85
C LEU A 52 -16.93 -8.21 2.34
N ASN A 53 -17.80 -7.79 3.25
CA ASN A 53 -19.10 -7.25 2.89
C ASN A 53 -18.97 -5.77 2.52
N PHE A 54 -18.85 -5.45 1.24
CA PHE A 54 -18.71 -4.06 0.80
C PHE A 54 -19.95 -3.18 1.03
N ASN A 55 -21.11 -3.76 1.34
CA ASN A 55 -22.31 -2.98 1.66
C ASN A 55 -22.17 -2.17 2.96
N ILE A 56 -21.27 -2.58 3.86
CA ILE A 56 -20.96 -1.82 5.09
C ILE A 56 -19.77 -0.86 4.91
N CYS A 57 -19.12 -0.86 3.74
CA CYS A 57 -18.03 0.04 3.43
C CYS A 57 -18.56 1.37 2.89
N TYR A 58 -18.21 2.47 3.54
CA TYR A 58 -18.52 3.84 3.12
C TYR A 58 -17.23 4.57 2.73
N PRO A 59 -17.20 5.43 1.70
CA PRO A 59 -18.30 5.86 0.81
C PRO A 59 -18.49 4.98 -0.44
N ARG A 60 -17.61 4.00 -0.69
CA ARG A 60 -17.68 3.12 -1.85
C ARG A 60 -18.10 1.71 -1.46
N HIS A 61 -19.25 1.29 -1.97
CA HIS A 61 -19.78 -0.07 -1.83
C HIS A 61 -19.13 -1.09 -2.79
N ALA A 62 -18.03 -0.72 -3.45
CA ALA A 62 -17.34 -1.59 -4.39
C ALA A 62 -15.83 -1.37 -4.34
N PHE A 63 -15.10 -2.48 -4.30
CA PHE A 63 -13.65 -2.51 -4.49
C PHE A 63 -13.32 -3.17 -5.83
N ASP A 64 -13.37 -2.36 -6.88
CA ASP A 64 -13.24 -2.76 -8.28
C ASP A 64 -11.82 -2.48 -8.83
N ARG A 65 -11.61 -2.77 -10.12
CA ARG A 65 -10.31 -2.53 -10.79
C ARG A 65 -9.87 -1.07 -10.73
N HIS A 66 -10.80 -0.12 -10.78
CA HIS A 66 -10.45 1.31 -10.71
C HIS A 66 -9.94 1.67 -9.32
N SER A 67 -10.64 1.22 -8.27
CA SER A 67 -10.18 1.40 -6.89
C SER A 67 -8.77 0.81 -6.70
N MET A 68 -8.53 -0.41 -7.19
CA MET A 68 -7.20 -1.04 -7.11
C MET A 68 -6.12 -0.24 -7.84
N MET A 69 -6.43 0.27 -9.04
CA MET A 69 -5.49 1.06 -9.83
C MET A 69 -5.18 2.42 -9.19
N TRP A 70 -6.15 3.03 -8.50
CA TRP A 70 -5.91 4.26 -7.75
C TRP A 70 -4.95 4.06 -6.59
N ASP A 71 -5.10 2.99 -5.83
CA ASP A 71 -4.14 2.64 -4.76
C ASP A 71 -2.73 2.41 -5.32
N LEU A 72 -2.61 1.71 -6.46
CA LEU A 72 -1.32 1.48 -7.13
C LEU A 72 -0.68 2.77 -7.64
N ASN A 73 -1.48 3.67 -8.21
CA ASN A 73 -1.00 4.98 -8.63
C ASN A 73 -0.59 5.84 -7.44
N TYR A 74 -1.38 5.82 -6.36
CA TYR A 74 -1.04 6.49 -5.12
C TYR A 74 0.31 5.99 -4.59
N PHE A 75 0.51 4.67 -4.54
CA PHE A 75 1.79 4.08 -4.16
C PHE A 75 2.94 4.59 -5.04
N LYS A 76 2.77 4.55 -6.36
CA LYS A 76 3.78 5.07 -7.30
C LYS A 76 4.15 6.53 -7.04
N TYR A 77 3.17 7.41 -6.86
CA TYR A 77 3.45 8.85 -6.73
C TYR A 77 4.08 9.25 -5.39
N TYR A 78 3.76 8.54 -4.32
CA TYR A 78 4.25 8.88 -2.98
C TYR A 78 5.53 8.15 -2.59
N PHE A 79 5.79 6.97 -3.17
CA PHE A 79 6.88 6.11 -2.74
C PHE A 79 7.96 5.90 -3.82
N LEU A 80 7.67 6.14 -5.10
CA LEU A 80 8.61 5.90 -6.22
C LEU A 80 9.04 7.17 -6.98
N LYS A 81 8.94 8.36 -6.36
CA LYS A 81 9.19 9.65 -7.02
C LYS A 81 10.67 9.99 -7.12
#